data_AF-A0A519KCJ1-F1
#
_entry.id   AF-A0A519KCJ1-F1
#
_cell.length_a   1.000
_cell.length_b   1.000
_cell.length_c   1.000
_cell.angle_alpha   90.00
_cell.angle_beta   90.00
_cell.angle_gamma   90.00
#
_symmetry.space_group_name_H-M   'P 1'
#
loop_
_entity.id
_entity.type
_entity.pdbx_description
1 polymer ?
#
loop_
_entity_poly.entity_id
_entity_poly.type
_entity_poly.pdbx_seq_one_letter_code
_entity_poly.pdbx_strand_id
1 'polypeptide(L)'
;MSCTGCKDGAGFDLAITMAFQPIVDVTAGTVFAYEALVRGQDGGGAGAVLSQVSADNRYAFDQLCRTTAIGLAADLDMAASGANLSINFLP
;
A
#
# COMPACT_ATOMS: atom_id res chain seq x y z
N MET A 1 21.10 17.09 -0.86
CA MET A 1 19.84 17.79 -0.49
C MET A 1 18.97 16.79 0.27
N SER A 2 18.80 16.97 1.58
CA SER A 2 17.97 16.10 2.42
C SER A 2 16.57 16.69 2.53
N CYS A 3 15.55 15.91 2.19
CA CYS A 3 14.15 16.28 2.38
C CYS A 3 13.85 16.46 3.88
N THR A 4 13.27 17.60 4.25
CA THR A 4 12.90 17.92 5.63
C THR A 4 11.87 16.92 6.19
N GLY A 5 10.98 16.39 5.34
CA GLY A 5 10.04 15.31 5.72
C GLY A 5 10.70 13.96 6.04
N CYS A 6 11.98 13.76 5.71
CA CYS A 6 12.72 12.54 6.06
C CYS A 6 13.41 12.63 7.44
N LYS A 7 13.47 13.81 8.07
CA LYS A 7 14.14 14.01 9.36
C LYS A 7 13.20 13.99 10.56
N ASP A 8 12.00 14.51 10.41
CA ASP A 8 11.04 14.62 11.50
C ASP A 8 10.15 13.39 11.56
N GLY A 9 10.78 12.21 11.64
CA GLY A 9 10.15 10.89 11.84
C GLY A 9 9.44 10.76 13.19
N ALA A 10 8.59 11.73 13.51
CA ALA A 10 7.61 11.68 14.57
C ALA A 10 6.54 10.64 14.16
N GLY A 11 6.89 9.37 14.40
CA GLY A 11 5.99 8.33 14.86
C GLY A 11 4.80 8.04 13.96
N PHE A 12 5.04 7.31 12.88
CA PHE A 12 4.03 6.37 12.41
C PHE A 12 4.57 4.95 12.64
N ASP A 13 4.61 4.52 13.90
CA ASP A 13 4.81 3.11 14.29
C ASP A 13 3.53 2.29 14.03
N LEU A 14 2.81 2.60 12.95
CA LEU A 14 1.70 1.78 12.52
C LEU A 14 2.28 0.63 11.71
N ALA A 15 2.38 -0.52 12.35
CA ALA A 15 2.78 -1.76 11.70
C ALA A 15 1.69 -2.16 10.69
N ILE A 16 1.84 -1.73 9.44
CA ILE A 16 0.95 -2.08 8.34
C ILE A 16 1.52 -3.19 7.46
N THR A 17 0.63 -3.80 6.69
CA THR A 17 0.92 -4.73 5.60
C THR A 17 -0.09 -4.50 4.48
N MET A 18 -0.01 -5.29 3.40
CA MET A 18 -0.92 -5.21 2.26
C MET A 18 -1.60 -6.55 2.01
N ALA A 19 -2.88 -6.48 1.67
CA ALA A 19 -3.58 -7.55 0.97
C ALA A 19 -3.72 -7.19 -0.51
N PHE A 20 -3.75 -8.20 -1.37
CA PHE A 20 -3.87 -8.02 -2.82
C PHE A 20 -5.16 -8.62 -3.34
N GLN A 21 -5.99 -7.79 -3.98
CA GLN A 21 -7.23 -8.24 -4.62
C GLN A 21 -7.05 -8.22 -6.15
N PRO A 22 -7.23 -9.34 -6.85
CA PRO A 22 -7.08 -9.37 -8.30
C PRO A 22 -8.22 -8.61 -8.99
N ILE A 23 -7.85 -7.79 -9.96
CA ILE A 23 -8.71 -7.17 -10.96
C ILE A 23 -8.53 -7.98 -12.25
N VAL A 24 -9.61 -8.55 -12.76
CA VAL A 24 -9.57 -9.47 -13.90
C VAL A 24 -10.07 -8.80 -15.18
N ASP A 25 -9.40 -9.08 -16.29
CA ASP A 25 -9.98 -8.90 -17.62
C ASP A 25 -10.89 -10.10 -17.90
N VAL A 26 -12.21 -9.88 -17.85
CA VAL A 26 -13.20 -10.95 -18.04
C VAL A 26 -13.25 -11.48 -19.46
N THR A 27 -12.77 -10.72 -20.45
CA THR A 27 -12.74 -11.13 -21.86
C THR A 27 -11.53 -12.02 -22.11
N ALA A 28 -10.36 -11.63 -21.57
CA ALA A 28 -9.12 -12.39 -21.70
C ALA A 28 -9.02 -13.56 -20.70
N GLY A 29 -9.80 -13.52 -19.60
CA GLY A 29 -9.72 -14.51 -18.52
C GLY A 29 -8.42 -14.41 -17.71
N THR A 30 -7.74 -13.27 -17.74
CA THR A 30 -6.43 -13.04 -17.11
C THR A 30 -6.53 -11.99 -16.00
N VAL A 31 -5.55 -11.99 -15.10
CA VAL A 31 -5.41 -10.93 -14.10
C VAL A 31 -4.82 -9.70 -14.77
N PHE A 32 -5.56 -8.60 -14.80
CA PHE A 32 -5.12 -7.30 -15.33
C PHE A 32 -4.23 -6.58 -14.31
N ALA A 33 -4.64 -6.58 -13.05
CA ALA A 33 -3.92 -5.92 -11.97
C ALA A 33 -4.22 -6.56 -10.61
N TYR A 34 -3.42 -6.23 -9.61
CA TYR A 34 -3.74 -6.47 -8.22
C TYR A 34 -3.88 -5.15 -7.49
N GLU A 35 -5.00 -4.94 -6.81
CA GLU A 35 -5.18 -3.79 -5.93
C GLU A 35 -4.54 -4.03 -4.58
N ALA A 36 -3.63 -3.13 -4.18
CA ALA A 36 -3.03 -3.11 -2.86
C ALA A 36 -3.97 -2.44 -1.86
N LEU A 37 -4.43 -3.23 -0.89
CA LEU A 37 -5.35 -2.82 0.16
C LEU A 37 -4.62 -2.86 1.51
N VAL A 38 -4.55 -1.70 2.17
CA VAL A 38 -3.88 -1.61 3.47
C VAL A 38 -4.55 -2.49 4.53
N ARG A 39 -3.72 -3.13 5.34
CA ARG A 39 -4.09 -3.95 6.50
C ARG A 39 -3.17 -3.64 7.67
N GLY A 40 -3.68 -3.82 8.89
CA GLY A 40 -2.81 -3.90 10.07
C GLY A 40 -2.08 -5.24 10.09
N GLN A 41 -0.85 -5.29 10.60
CA GLN A 41 -0.13 -6.55 10.79
C GLN A 41 -0.81 -7.47 11.82
N ASP A 42 -1.66 -6.90 12.67
CA ASP A 42 -2.54 -7.61 13.60
C ASP A 42 -3.76 -8.27 12.92
N GLY A 43 -3.88 -8.16 11.59
CA GLY A 43 -5.04 -8.64 10.83
C GLY A 43 -6.18 -7.62 10.74
N GLY A 44 -5.98 -6.40 11.25
CA GLY A 44 -6.95 -5.31 11.15
C GLY A 44 -7.27 -4.91 9.71
N GLY A 45 -8.54 -4.61 9.45
CA GLY A 45 -9.00 -4.13 8.15
C GLY A 45 -8.54 -2.70 7.86
N ALA A 46 -8.68 -2.27 6.60
CA ALA A 46 -8.28 -0.92 6.16
C ALA A 46 -8.93 0.19 7.00
N GLY A 47 -10.19 0.05 7.41
CA GLY A 47 -10.90 1.06 8.20
C GLY A 47 -10.21 1.39 9.54
N ALA A 48 -9.68 0.37 10.24
CA ALA A 48 -8.97 0.56 11.51
C ALA A 48 -7.59 1.21 11.35
N VAL A 49 -6.95 0.98 10.20
CA VAL A 49 -5.70 1.65 9.83
C VAL A 49 -5.97 3.10 9.44
N LEU A 50 -6.97 3.31 8.57
CA LEU A 50 -7.33 4.63 8.05
C LEU A 50 -7.89 5.57 9.13
N SER A 51 -8.52 5.04 10.18
CA SER A 51 -8.99 5.86 11.31
C SER A 51 -7.86 6.50 12.13
N GLN A 52 -6.63 6.03 11.96
CA GLN A 52 -5.44 6.58 12.63
C GLN A 52 -4.72 7.63 11.75
N VAL A 53 -5.21 7.83 10.52
CA VAL A 53 -4.69 8.84 9.59
C VAL A 53 -5.32 10.19 9.93
N SER A 54 -4.47 11.20 10.04
CA SER A 54 -4.80 12.61 10.25
C SER A 54 -4.20 13.46 9.14
N ALA A 55 -4.58 14.73 9.06
CA ALA A 55 -4.01 15.64 8.06
C ALA A 55 -2.47 15.75 8.17
N ASP A 56 -1.94 15.68 9.39
CA ASP A 56 -0.51 15.85 9.67
C ASP A 56 0.33 14.64 9.23
N ASN A 57 -0.26 13.43 9.27
CA ASN A 57 0.45 12.18 8.95
C ASN A 57 0.05 11.58 7.58
N ARG A 58 -0.92 12.17 6.88
CA ARG A 58 -1.46 11.65 5.61
C ARG A 58 -0.39 11.41 4.56
N TYR A 59 0.54 12.36 4.40
CA TYR A 59 1.62 12.25 3.42
C TYR A 59 2.58 11.09 3.77
N ALA A 60 2.97 10.99 5.04
CA ALA A 60 3.83 9.91 5.51
C ALA A 60 3.15 8.53 5.37
N PHE A 61 1.85 8.46 5.68
CA PHE A 61 1.05 7.26 5.51
C PHE A 61 0.94 6.83 4.04
N ASP A 62 0.70 7.77 3.12
CA ASP A 62 0.66 7.47 1.68
C ASP A 62 2.02 6.94 1.17
N GLN A 63 3.13 7.54 1.59
CA GLN A 63 4.48 7.05 1.26
C GLN A 63 4.74 5.65 1.83
N LEU A 64 4.32 5.39 3.07
CA LEU A 64 4.44 4.07 3.68
C LEU A 64 3.61 3.04 2.91
N CYS A 65 2.37 3.36 2.56
CA CYS A 65 1.51 2.46 1.78
C CYS A 65 2.15 2.10 0.44
N ARG A 66 2.75 3.05 -0.28
CA ARG A 66 3.45 2.78 -1.56
C ARG A 66 4.61 1.83 -1.40
N THR A 67 5.50 2.15 -0.46
CA THR A 67 6.75 1.40 -0.28
C THR A 67 6.46 -0.01 0.21
N THR A 68 5.52 -0.18 1.15
CA THR A 68 5.05 -1.49 1.59
C THR A 68 4.36 -2.28 0.48
N ALA A 69 3.50 -1.65 -0.33
CA ALA A 69 2.83 -2.32 -1.45
C ALA A 69 3.80 -2.80 -2.53
N ILE A 70 4.74 -1.94 -2.95
CA ILE A 70 5.75 -2.29 -3.96
C ILE A 70 6.69 -3.37 -3.42
N GLY A 71 7.14 -3.24 -2.17
CA GLY A 71 8.02 -4.23 -1.53
C GLY A 71 7.37 -5.60 -1.45
N LEU A 72 6.15 -5.70 -0.90
CA LEU A 72 5.44 -6.97 -0.79
C LEU A 72 5.09 -7.56 -2.17
N ALA A 73 4.73 -6.74 -3.16
CA ALA A 73 4.46 -7.23 -4.50
C ALA A 73 5.72 -7.79 -5.19
N ALA A 74 6.88 -7.18 -4.92
CA ALA A 74 8.17 -7.69 -5.40
C ALA A 74 8.56 -8.99 -4.69
N ASP A 75 8.38 -9.08 -3.38
CA ASP A 75 8.67 -10.28 -2.59
C ASP A 75 7.79 -11.48 -3.01
N LEU A 76 6.55 -11.21 -3.43
CA LEU A 76 5.62 -12.22 -3.96
C LEU A 76 5.81 -12.52 -5.45
N ASP A 77 6.82 -11.91 -6.10
CA ASP A 77 7.10 -12.02 -7.54
C ASP A 77 5.85 -11.76 -8.42
N MET A 78 5.01 -10.81 -8.01
CA MET A 78 3.75 -10.54 -8.71
C MET A 78 3.99 -10.02 -10.13
N ALA A 79 5.14 -9.39 -10.37
CA ALA A 79 5.55 -8.93 -11.69
C ALA A 79 5.73 -10.09 -12.69
N ALA A 80 6.10 -11.29 -12.23
CA ALA A 80 6.21 -12.46 -13.10
C ALA A 80 4.87 -12.88 -13.72
N SER A 81 3.74 -12.51 -13.10
CA SER A 81 2.40 -12.73 -13.69
C SER A 81 2.08 -11.80 -14.86
N GLY A 82 2.85 -10.73 -15.06
CA GLY A 82 2.55 -9.68 -16.03
C GLY A 82 1.39 -8.76 -15.64
N ALA A 83 0.77 -8.98 -14.48
CA ALA A 83 -0.30 -8.13 -13.97
C ALA A 83 0.26 -6.82 -13.38
N ASN A 84 -0.52 -5.75 -13.51
CA ASN A 84 -0.18 -4.45 -12.94
C ASN A 84 -0.37 -4.43 -11.41
N LEU A 85 0.26 -3.47 -10.74
CA LEU A 85 -0.01 -3.16 -9.33
C LEU A 85 -0.81 -1.85 -9.25
N SER A 86 -2.00 -1.91 -8.67
CA SER A 86 -2.87 -0.75 -8.42
C SER A 86 -2.73 -0.29 -6.97
N ILE A 87 -2.38 0.97 -6.76
CA ILE A 87 -2.15 1.57 -5.43
C ILE A 87 -3.05 2.79 -5.28
N ASN A 88 -3.80 2.84 -4.17
CA ASN A 88 -4.64 3.97 -3.82
C ASN A 88 -3.77 5.19 -3.44
N PHE A 89 -4.05 6.34 -4.06
CA PHE A 89 -3.39 7.62 -3.76
C PHE A 89 -4.28 8.46 -2.83
N LEU A 90 -3.75 8.86 -1.67
CA LEU A 90 -4.41 9.81 -0.79
C LEU A 90 -3.84 11.22 -1.04
N PRO A 91 -4.66 12.20 -1.52
CA PRO A 91 -4.17 13.55 -1.86
C PRO A 91 -3.72 14.42 -0.69
#